data_AF-A0A2T7LCC5-F1
#
_entry.id   AF-A0A2T7LCC5-F1
#
_cell.length_a   1.000
_cell.length_b   1.000
_cell.length_c   1.000
_cell.angle_alpha   90.00
_cell.angle_beta   90.00
_cell.angle_gamma   90.00
#
_symmetry.space_group_name_H-M   'P 1'
#
loop_
_entity.id
_entity.type
_entity.pdbx_description
1 polymer ?
#
loop_
_entity_poly.entity_id
_entity_poly.type
_entity_poly.pdbx_seq_one_letter_code
_entity_poly.pdbx_strand_id
1 'polypeptide(L)'
;MSVKIISRATWGAAPWDNDPRSDGPAYVPLSSRREFFVHYDGAHHVGRTGYAVPRAIEAQHLAQGWSGVGYHFVVDQAGNIYEGRGWTRTGAHCPGFNVSGIGVQIAVGGDQEPSEAALAACRALYDEACQRTGRTLAKRGHRDGIATLCPGPRLYAWVQAGMPATGYQPPTGGTAPTGVARYQVTINGLSYGYGAEGSHVTRVGEALVAKGHGDAYEVGPGPKWSDADTKNYAAYQRSLGFSGDDADGVPGESSLRSLLGTLPGKTTTAKPKPKPKPKPPAFPGRSAFGPGKRNANVTRLGEALVAKGYGRFYKVGPGPSWSNADRNAVRAFQRAQGWTGSDADGYPGPETWRRLVA
;
A
#
# COMPACT_ATOMS: atom_id res chain seq x y z
N MET A 1 20.37 -3.50 18.69
CA MET A 1 19.03 -2.89 18.66
C MET A 1 18.77 -2.42 17.24
N SER A 2 17.63 -2.77 16.66
CA SER A 2 17.19 -2.25 15.37
C SER A 2 16.86 -0.75 15.49
N VAL A 3 17.09 0.00 14.41
CA VAL A 3 16.79 1.43 14.36
C VAL A 3 15.27 1.65 14.43
N LYS A 4 14.79 2.48 15.37
CA LYS A 4 13.37 2.81 15.46
C LYS A 4 12.98 3.78 14.34
N ILE A 5 12.18 3.29 13.38
CA ILE A 5 11.74 4.06 12.21
C ILE A 5 10.23 4.34 12.33
N ILE A 6 9.85 5.61 12.17
CA ILE A 6 8.46 6.04 12.12
C ILE A 6 7.94 5.80 10.70
N SER A 7 7.00 4.86 10.56
CA SER A 7 6.49 4.43 9.26
C SER A 7 5.77 5.55 8.50
N ARG A 8 5.68 5.42 7.17
CA ARG A 8 4.87 6.30 6.31
C ARG A 8 3.47 6.52 6.85
N ALA A 9 2.80 5.44 7.26
CA ALA A 9 1.45 5.52 7.80
C ALA A 9 1.40 6.34 9.10
N THR A 10 2.40 6.16 9.98
CA THR A 10 2.44 6.82 11.29
C THR A 10 2.62 8.34 11.18
N TRP A 11 3.51 8.82 10.30
CA TRP A 11 3.68 10.26 10.11
C TRP A 11 2.65 10.88 9.15
N GLY A 12 1.79 10.07 8.54
CA GLY A 12 0.67 10.50 7.71
C GLY A 12 1.07 10.83 6.27
N ALA A 13 1.92 10.00 5.68
CA ALA A 13 2.33 10.12 4.28
C ALA A 13 1.15 9.99 3.31
N ALA A 14 1.19 10.76 2.23
CA ALA A 14 0.27 10.57 1.12
C ALA A 14 0.48 9.19 0.45
N PRO A 15 -0.54 8.66 -0.25
CA PRO A 15 -0.33 7.58 -1.20
C PRO A 15 0.74 7.95 -2.24
N TRP A 16 1.44 6.95 -2.76
CA TRP A 16 2.40 7.17 -3.84
C TRP A 16 1.72 7.84 -5.03
N ASP A 17 2.40 8.80 -5.67
CA ASP A 17 1.88 9.55 -6.83
C ASP A 17 0.57 10.30 -6.57
N ASN A 18 0.16 10.48 -5.31
CA ASN A 18 -1.19 10.89 -4.91
C ASN A 18 -2.32 9.97 -5.43
N ASP A 19 -2.02 8.71 -5.76
CA ASP A 19 -2.99 7.69 -6.17
C ASP A 19 -2.99 6.53 -5.17
N PRO A 20 -4.11 6.24 -4.47
CA PRO A 20 -4.22 5.08 -3.58
C PRO A 20 -4.02 3.72 -4.27
N ARG A 21 -4.00 3.68 -5.60
CA ARG A 21 -3.76 2.48 -6.42
C ARG A 21 -2.31 2.33 -6.87
N SER A 22 -1.45 3.33 -6.63
CA SER A 22 -0.05 3.26 -7.05
C SER A 22 0.72 2.22 -6.24
N ASP A 23 1.48 1.38 -6.93
CA ASP A 23 2.41 0.41 -6.35
C ASP A 23 3.71 1.08 -5.82
N GLY A 24 3.86 2.38 -6.09
CA GLY A 24 5.00 3.20 -5.71
C GLY A 24 6.28 2.87 -6.48
N PRO A 25 7.43 3.38 -6.01
CA PRO A 25 8.71 3.13 -6.66
C PRO A 25 9.04 1.63 -6.74
N ALA A 26 9.77 1.21 -7.78
CA ALA A 26 10.12 -0.20 -7.99
C ALA A 26 10.92 -0.79 -6.82
N TYR A 27 10.73 -2.10 -6.57
CA TYR A 27 11.51 -2.85 -5.60
C TYR A 27 12.98 -2.94 -6.01
N VAL A 28 13.89 -2.81 -5.04
CA VAL A 28 15.33 -2.97 -5.18
C VAL A 28 15.83 -3.92 -4.10
N PRO A 29 16.46 -5.05 -4.45
CA PRO A 29 17.00 -5.97 -3.45
C PRO A 29 18.19 -5.33 -2.74
N LEU A 30 18.35 -5.63 -1.45
CA LEU A 30 19.46 -5.10 -0.64
C LEU A 30 20.84 -5.46 -1.21
N SER A 31 20.94 -6.59 -1.89
CA SER A 31 22.15 -7.01 -2.59
C SER A 31 22.60 -6.02 -3.68
N SER A 32 21.72 -5.12 -4.14
CA SER A 32 22.03 -4.03 -5.08
C SER A 32 22.60 -2.79 -4.41
N ARG A 33 22.47 -2.63 -3.08
CA ARG A 33 22.96 -1.44 -2.38
C ARG A 33 24.48 -1.46 -2.25
N ARG A 34 25.11 -0.30 -2.52
CA ARG A 34 26.57 -0.10 -2.54
C ARG A 34 26.97 1.17 -1.80
N GLU A 35 26.13 2.21 -1.83
CA GLU A 35 26.43 3.51 -1.23
C GLU A 35 25.34 4.00 -0.25
N PHE A 36 25.74 4.89 0.65
CA PHE A 36 24.89 5.59 1.59
C PHE A 36 25.13 7.10 1.44
N PHE A 37 24.11 7.80 0.95
CA PHE A 37 24.15 9.23 0.63
C PHE A 37 23.48 10.07 1.72
N VAL A 38 24.18 11.07 2.21
CA VAL A 38 23.63 12.10 3.11
C VAL A 38 23.21 13.32 2.32
N HIS A 39 22.03 13.85 2.67
CA HIS A 39 21.37 15.01 2.07
C HIS A 39 20.92 16.01 3.15
N TYR A 40 20.59 17.23 2.72
CA TYR A 40 20.07 18.32 3.56
C TYR A 40 18.87 19.03 2.88
N ASP A 41 18.21 19.99 3.54
CA ASP A 41 17.07 20.75 3.02
C ASP A 41 17.43 21.87 2.01
N GLY A 42 18.72 22.14 1.78
CA GLY A 42 19.15 23.17 0.82
C GLY A 42 19.73 24.41 1.48
N ALA A 43 19.46 25.59 0.94
CA ALA A 43 20.17 26.82 1.28
C ALA A 43 19.75 27.46 2.62
N HIS A 44 18.58 27.12 3.16
CA HIS A 44 17.99 27.81 4.31
C HIS A 44 17.94 26.93 5.54
N HIS A 45 18.16 27.53 6.71
CA HIS A 45 18.02 26.85 8.00
C HIS A 45 16.60 26.29 8.17
N VAL A 46 16.52 25.14 8.82
CA VAL A 46 15.28 24.41 9.03
C VAL A 46 14.87 24.55 10.49
N GLY A 47 13.76 25.24 10.72
CA GLY A 47 13.13 25.35 12.05
C GLY A 47 11.99 24.36 12.30
N ARG A 48 11.60 23.56 11.29
CA ARG A 48 10.55 22.55 11.44
C ARG A 48 11.05 21.34 12.23
N THR A 49 10.17 20.72 12.99
CA THR A 49 10.45 19.51 13.78
C THR A 49 9.32 18.50 13.63
N GLY A 50 9.55 17.25 14.04
CA GLY A 50 8.51 16.24 14.06
C GLY A 50 7.98 15.90 12.66
N TYR A 51 6.69 15.53 12.59
CA TYR A 51 6.03 15.15 11.32
C TYR A 51 5.97 16.29 10.29
N ALA A 52 6.18 17.54 10.68
CA ALA A 52 6.20 18.66 9.74
C ALA A 52 7.40 18.58 8.78
N VAL A 53 8.50 17.94 9.19
CA VAL A 53 9.70 17.76 8.36
C VAL A 53 9.43 16.85 7.15
N PRO A 54 9.08 15.55 7.31
CA PRO A 54 8.84 14.67 6.17
C PRO A 54 7.65 15.13 5.32
N ARG A 55 6.63 15.76 5.91
CA ARG A 55 5.46 16.29 5.16
C ARG A 55 5.84 17.44 4.24
N ALA A 56 6.71 18.36 4.67
CA ALA A 56 7.17 19.45 3.82
C ALA A 56 7.97 18.92 2.62
N ILE A 57 8.85 17.95 2.87
CA ILE A 57 9.65 17.27 1.84
C ILE A 57 8.73 16.50 0.87
N GLU A 58 7.74 15.77 1.39
CA GLU A 58 6.79 15.02 0.56
C GLU A 58 5.97 15.95 -0.34
N ALA A 59 5.44 17.05 0.21
CA ALA A 59 4.67 18.03 -0.57
C ALA A 59 5.49 18.61 -1.73
N GLN A 60 6.76 18.96 -1.47
CA GLN A 60 7.67 19.45 -2.51
C GLN A 60 7.92 18.40 -3.59
N HIS A 61 8.24 17.16 -3.21
CA HIS A 61 8.54 16.10 -4.18
C HIS A 61 7.31 15.68 -4.99
N LEU A 62 6.12 15.63 -4.39
CA LEU A 62 4.87 15.39 -5.11
C LEU A 62 4.60 16.50 -6.14
N ALA A 63 4.85 17.77 -5.79
CA ALA A 63 4.75 18.89 -6.73
C ALA A 63 5.76 18.80 -7.90
N GLN A 64 6.88 18.10 -7.70
CA GLN A 64 7.86 17.77 -8.74
C GLN A 64 7.48 16.53 -9.56
N GLY A 65 6.32 15.92 -9.29
CA GLY A 65 5.84 14.72 -9.97
C GLY A 65 6.50 13.42 -9.49
N TRP A 66 7.12 13.42 -8.31
CA TRP A 66 7.75 12.22 -7.77
C TRP A 66 6.74 11.40 -6.96
N SER A 67 6.97 10.10 -6.88
CA SER A 67 6.21 9.19 -6.02
C SER A 67 6.58 9.40 -4.54
N GLY A 68 6.07 10.47 -3.93
CA GLY A 68 6.32 10.85 -2.53
C GLY A 68 7.76 11.28 -2.25
N VAL A 69 8.20 11.13 -0.99
CA VAL A 69 9.58 11.45 -0.57
C VAL A 69 10.61 10.71 -1.46
N GLY A 70 11.57 11.43 -2.04
CA GLY A 70 12.63 10.85 -2.89
C GLY A 70 13.76 10.14 -2.12
N TYR A 71 13.92 10.47 -0.85
CA TYR A 71 14.88 9.86 0.08
C TYR A 71 14.35 8.54 0.66
N HIS A 72 15.26 7.67 1.07
CA HIS A 72 14.89 6.43 1.75
C HIS A 72 14.44 6.72 3.18
N PHE A 73 15.13 7.65 3.86
CA PHE A 73 14.78 8.12 5.21
C PHE A 73 14.96 9.63 5.34
N VAL A 74 14.24 10.20 6.29
CA VAL A 74 14.31 11.62 6.70
C VAL A 74 14.59 11.65 8.21
N VAL A 75 15.50 12.52 8.65
CA VAL A 75 15.92 12.64 10.04
C VAL A 75 15.74 14.07 10.51
N ASP A 76 14.98 14.28 11.58
CA ASP A 76 14.86 15.61 12.18
C ASP A 76 15.98 15.91 13.19
N GLN A 77 16.04 17.16 13.67
CA GLN A 77 17.03 17.58 14.68
C GLN A 77 16.84 16.93 16.06
N ALA A 78 15.71 16.26 16.33
CA ALA A 78 15.51 15.48 17.54
C ALA A 78 16.00 14.03 17.41
N GLY A 79 16.51 13.64 16.23
CA GLY A 79 16.95 12.27 15.94
C GLY A 79 15.80 11.33 15.61
N ASN A 80 14.58 11.84 15.36
CA ASN A 80 13.50 11.02 14.86
C ASN A 80 13.79 10.62 13.42
N ILE A 81 13.56 9.34 13.11
CA ILE A 81 13.76 8.78 11.77
C ILE A 81 12.40 8.49 11.16
N TYR A 82 12.13 9.08 10.01
CA TYR A 82 10.90 8.90 9.24
C TYR A 82 11.17 8.07 7.99
N GLU A 83 10.32 7.08 7.76
CA GLU A 83 10.34 6.27 6.55
C GLU A 83 9.94 7.12 5.34
N GLY A 84 10.87 7.28 4.40
CA GLY A 84 10.60 7.78 3.05
C GLY A 84 10.29 6.60 2.14
N ARG A 85 11.24 6.24 1.27
CA ARG A 85 11.15 5.05 0.42
C ARG A 85 11.57 3.75 1.13
N GLY A 86 12.12 3.83 2.34
CA GLY A 86 12.54 2.66 3.11
C GLY A 86 13.69 1.90 2.45
N TRP A 87 13.96 0.69 2.92
CA TRP A 87 15.16 -0.07 2.52
C TRP A 87 15.14 -0.62 1.08
N THR A 88 13.97 -0.98 0.58
CA THR A 88 13.81 -1.88 -0.58
C THR A 88 13.13 -1.23 -1.78
N ARG A 89 13.04 0.11 -1.83
CA ARG A 89 12.45 0.83 -2.96
C ARG A 89 13.49 1.71 -3.64
N THR A 90 13.33 1.92 -4.95
CA THR A 90 14.21 2.80 -5.75
C THR A 90 14.12 4.23 -5.24
N GLY A 91 15.26 4.90 -5.04
CA GLY A 91 15.35 6.32 -4.67
C GLY A 91 14.93 7.29 -5.78
N ALA A 92 14.85 8.58 -5.45
CA ALA A 92 14.87 9.68 -6.43
C ALA A 92 15.85 10.78 -6.00
N HIS A 93 16.81 10.44 -5.13
CA HIS A 93 17.65 11.40 -4.43
C HIS A 93 18.94 11.73 -5.18
N CYS A 94 19.45 10.84 -6.03
CA CYS A 94 20.73 11.02 -6.72
C CYS A 94 20.69 10.29 -8.09
N PRO A 95 20.56 11.01 -9.22
CA PRO A 95 20.62 10.42 -10.56
C PRO A 95 21.85 9.53 -10.74
N GLY A 96 21.69 8.35 -11.35
CA GLY A 96 22.74 7.34 -11.48
C GLY A 96 22.92 6.44 -10.24
N PHE A 97 22.47 6.86 -9.07
CA PHE A 97 22.61 6.13 -7.80
C PHE A 97 21.28 5.80 -7.12
N ASN A 98 20.14 6.03 -7.77
CA ASN A 98 18.83 5.77 -7.18
C ASN A 98 18.56 4.30 -6.84
N VAL A 99 19.24 3.37 -7.53
CA VAL A 99 19.15 1.92 -7.27
C VAL A 99 20.23 1.48 -6.28
N SER A 100 21.50 1.84 -6.49
CA SER A 100 22.60 1.37 -5.64
C SER A 100 22.73 2.15 -4.30
N GLY A 101 22.25 3.39 -4.25
CA GLY A 101 22.41 4.28 -3.12
C GLY A 101 21.17 4.36 -2.22
N ILE A 102 21.37 4.20 -0.91
CA ILE A 102 20.39 4.58 0.12
C ILE A 102 20.61 6.07 0.45
N GLY A 103 19.57 6.89 0.30
CA GLY A 103 19.63 8.33 0.56
C GLY A 103 18.93 8.71 1.85
N VAL A 104 19.62 9.43 2.73
CA VAL A 104 19.09 9.95 4.00
C VAL A 104 19.18 11.46 4.02
N GLN A 105 18.03 12.11 4.21
CA GLN A 105 17.95 13.55 4.38
C GLN A 105 17.98 13.89 5.87
N ILE A 106 18.78 14.89 6.25
CA ILE A 106 18.81 15.45 7.60
C ILE A 106 18.26 16.87 7.55
N ALA A 107 17.35 17.19 8.48
CA ALA A 107 16.62 18.45 8.55
C ALA A 107 17.49 19.63 9.00
N VAL A 108 18.44 20.01 8.15
CA VAL A 108 19.29 21.20 8.26
C VAL A 108 19.43 21.84 6.89
N GLY A 109 19.77 23.13 6.84
CA GLY A 109 20.14 23.77 5.59
C GLY A 109 21.05 24.97 5.80
N GLY A 110 21.61 25.47 4.70
CA GLY A 110 22.65 26.48 4.72
C GLY A 110 23.90 25.97 5.44
N ASP A 111 24.33 26.73 6.44
CA ASP A 111 25.46 26.46 7.33
C ASP A 111 25.03 25.96 8.73
N GLN A 112 23.74 25.65 8.91
CA GLN A 112 23.18 25.15 10.17
C GLN A 112 23.94 23.92 10.68
N GLU A 113 24.31 23.97 11.97
CA GLU A 113 24.96 22.85 12.64
C GLU A 113 23.93 21.72 12.90
N PRO A 114 24.20 20.48 12.48
CA PRO A 114 23.35 19.35 12.82
C PRO A 114 23.47 18.98 14.30
N SER A 115 22.35 18.67 14.94
CA SER A 115 22.36 18.17 16.31
C SER A 115 23.04 16.80 16.41
N GLU A 116 23.64 16.51 17.57
CA GLU A 116 24.20 15.19 17.88
C GLU A 116 23.16 14.06 17.73
N ALA A 117 21.90 14.33 18.08
CA ALA A 117 20.81 13.36 17.92
C ALA A 117 20.55 13.02 16.45
N ALA A 118 20.57 14.01 15.55
CA ALA A 118 20.42 13.79 14.12
C ALA A 118 21.60 13.02 13.52
N LEU A 119 22.84 13.37 13.94
CA LEU A 119 24.04 12.66 13.51
C LEU A 119 24.06 11.20 13.98
N ALA A 120 23.69 10.95 15.24
CA ALA A 120 23.57 9.60 15.80
C ALA A 120 22.48 8.78 15.09
N ALA A 121 21.32 9.38 14.81
CA ALA A 121 20.24 8.72 14.06
C ALA A 121 20.66 8.36 12.62
N CYS A 122 21.33 9.28 11.92
CA CYS A 122 21.86 9.01 10.58
C CYS A 122 22.96 7.94 10.61
N ARG A 123 23.84 7.98 11.61
CA ARG A 123 24.86 6.94 11.80
C ARG A 123 24.23 5.57 12.06
N ALA A 124 23.18 5.52 12.88
CA ALA A 124 22.44 4.28 13.13
C ALA A 124 21.83 3.69 11.86
N LEU A 125 21.27 4.53 10.98
CA LEU A 125 20.79 4.10 9.67
C LEU A 125 21.92 3.55 8.79
N TYR A 126 23.12 4.15 8.83
CA TYR A 126 24.27 3.66 8.08
C TYR A 126 24.71 2.27 8.57
N ASP A 127 24.83 2.06 9.88
CA ASP A 127 25.26 0.78 10.43
C ASP A 127 24.20 -0.32 10.19
N GLU A 128 22.91 0.01 10.31
CA GLU A 128 21.80 -0.87 9.95
C GLU A 128 21.82 -1.21 8.44
N ALA A 129 22.09 -0.24 7.57
CA ALA A 129 22.23 -0.48 6.14
C ALA A 129 23.38 -1.45 5.85
N CYS A 130 24.51 -1.31 6.55
CA CYS A 130 25.65 -2.23 6.40
C CYS A 130 25.29 -3.65 6.87
N GLN A 131 24.61 -3.77 8.02
CA GLN A 131 24.16 -5.05 8.55
C GLN A 131 23.19 -5.75 7.59
N ARG A 132 22.16 -5.03 7.13
CA ARG A 132 21.13 -5.55 6.21
C ARG A 132 21.70 -5.98 4.86
N THR A 133 22.71 -5.28 4.36
CA THR A 133 23.34 -5.59 3.07
C THR A 133 24.48 -6.61 3.19
N GLY A 134 24.89 -6.94 4.41
CA GLY A 134 26.02 -7.82 4.69
C GLY A 134 27.37 -7.24 4.21
N ARG A 135 27.48 -5.92 4.08
CA ARG A 135 28.69 -5.25 3.58
C ARG A 135 28.82 -3.83 4.11
N THR A 136 30.04 -3.31 4.09
CA THR A 136 30.29 -1.89 4.32
C THR A 136 29.88 -1.08 3.08
N LEU A 137 28.94 -0.15 3.24
CA LEU A 137 28.54 0.76 2.17
C LEU A 137 29.48 1.97 2.09
N ALA A 138 29.68 2.52 0.88
CA ALA A 138 30.43 3.75 0.72
C ALA A 138 29.65 4.93 1.32
N LYS A 139 30.24 5.64 2.30
CA LYS A 139 29.69 6.88 2.86
C LYS A 139 29.90 8.01 1.86
N ARG A 140 28.82 8.70 1.48
CA ARG A 140 28.86 9.77 0.47
C ARG A 140 27.98 10.95 0.89
N GLY A 141 28.41 12.16 0.57
CA GLY A 141 27.50 13.30 0.43
C GLY A 141 26.88 13.30 -0.96
N HIS A 142 25.72 13.93 -1.15
CA HIS A 142 25.11 14.04 -2.47
C HIS A 142 26.08 14.58 -3.55
N ARG A 143 26.94 15.55 -3.18
CA ARG A 143 27.98 16.09 -4.06
C ARG A 143 29.02 15.08 -4.57
N ASP A 144 29.15 13.91 -3.95
CA ASP A 144 30.03 12.84 -4.43
C ASP A 144 29.40 12.02 -5.56
N GLY A 145 28.09 12.19 -5.80
CA GLY A 145 27.35 11.53 -6.87
C GLY A 145 27.06 12.45 -8.05
N ILE A 146 26.78 13.73 -7.81
CA ILE A 146 26.49 14.74 -8.83
C ILE A 146 27.01 16.13 -8.43
N ALA A 147 27.11 17.06 -9.38
CA ALA A 147 27.46 18.45 -9.10
C ALA A 147 26.32 19.18 -8.35
N THR A 148 26.46 19.35 -7.03
CA THR A 148 25.49 20.04 -6.16
C THR A 148 26.17 20.58 -4.89
N LEU A 149 25.54 21.56 -4.24
CA LEU A 149 25.95 22.03 -2.91
C LEU A 149 25.49 21.09 -1.78
N CYS A 150 24.54 20.20 -2.03
CA CYS A 150 24.09 19.19 -1.06
C CYS A 150 25.26 18.25 -0.66
N PRO A 151 25.44 17.89 0.63
CA PRO A 151 24.59 18.13 1.81
C PRO A 151 24.95 19.38 2.61
N GLY A 152 25.54 20.40 1.99
CA GLY A 152 26.08 21.56 2.70
C GLY A 152 27.44 21.26 3.35
N PRO A 153 28.16 22.30 3.79
CA PRO A 153 29.53 22.17 4.28
C PRO A 153 29.63 21.34 5.57
N ARG A 154 28.72 21.53 6.53
CA ARG A 154 28.74 20.87 7.84
C ARG A 154 28.58 19.36 7.73
N LEU A 155 27.49 18.91 7.09
CA LEU A 155 27.25 17.48 6.89
C LEU A 155 28.29 16.83 5.97
N TYR A 156 28.78 17.55 4.96
CA TYR A 156 29.81 16.98 4.09
C TYR A 156 31.11 16.72 4.85
N ALA A 157 31.57 17.68 5.66
CA ALA A 157 32.74 17.48 6.52
C ALA A 157 32.54 16.31 7.48
N TRP A 158 31.35 16.18 8.07
CA TRP A 158 30.99 15.05 8.93
C TRP A 158 31.01 13.70 8.21
N VAL A 159 30.51 13.63 6.97
CA VAL A 159 30.60 12.41 6.14
C VAL A 159 32.05 12.04 5.85
N GLN A 160 32.88 13.02 5.46
CA GLN A 160 34.30 12.81 5.17
C GLN A 160 35.08 12.35 6.41
N ALA A 161 34.69 12.81 7.59
CA ALA A 161 35.22 12.33 8.87
C ALA A 161 34.76 10.89 9.24
N GLY A 162 33.99 10.22 8.37
CA GLY A 162 33.55 8.84 8.59
C GLY A 162 32.25 8.72 9.39
N MET A 163 31.46 9.78 9.47
CA MET A 163 30.20 9.85 10.22
C MET A 163 30.37 9.50 11.72
N PRO A 164 31.22 10.23 12.49
CA PRO A 164 31.34 10.02 13.93
C PRO A 164 30.03 10.41 14.64
N ALA A 165 29.64 9.68 15.69
CA ALA A 165 28.44 10.03 16.47
C ALA A 165 28.75 9.92 17.97
N THR A 166 28.65 11.04 18.68
CA THR A 166 28.94 11.10 20.11
C THR A 166 27.88 10.36 20.90
N GLY A 167 28.29 9.54 21.89
CA GLY A 167 27.35 8.78 22.74
C GLY A 167 26.58 7.67 22.02
N TYR A 168 26.74 7.53 20.71
CA TYR A 168 26.19 6.42 19.94
C TYR A 168 27.05 5.17 20.12
N GLN A 169 26.43 4.10 20.60
CA GLN A 169 27.02 2.77 20.54
C GLN A 169 26.49 2.08 19.29
N PRO A 170 27.36 1.66 18.35
CA PRO A 170 26.90 0.88 17.21
C PRO A 170 26.19 -0.38 17.72
N PRO A 171 25.15 -0.86 17.04
CA PRO A 171 24.59 -2.16 17.34
C PRO A 171 25.73 -3.17 17.25
N THR A 172 26.22 -3.63 18.41
CA THR A 172 27.08 -4.80 18.48
C THR A 172 26.24 -5.90 17.86
N GLY A 173 26.69 -6.41 16.72
CA GLY A 173 25.95 -7.36 15.90
C GLY A 173 25.38 -8.45 16.80
N GLY A 174 24.11 -8.32 17.14
CA GLY A 174 23.44 -9.27 17.98
C GLY A 174 23.37 -10.53 17.16
N THR A 175 24.09 -11.57 17.60
CA THR A 175 23.71 -12.94 17.28
C THR A 175 22.20 -13.00 17.42
N ALA A 176 21.51 -13.41 16.34
CA ALA A 176 20.08 -13.60 16.35
C ALA A 176 19.69 -14.35 17.64
N PRO A 177 18.57 -14.00 18.29
CA PRO A 177 18.14 -14.71 19.49
C PRO A 177 18.21 -16.20 19.22
N THR A 178 18.95 -16.94 20.03
CA THR A 178 19.05 -18.41 19.92
C THR A 178 17.72 -19.10 20.25
N GLY A 179 16.74 -18.34 20.75
CA GLY A 179 15.37 -18.77 20.96
C GLY A 179 14.43 -18.35 19.84
N VAL A 180 13.46 -19.22 19.54
CA VAL A 180 12.33 -18.93 18.64
C VAL A 180 11.44 -17.87 19.28
N ALA A 181 11.05 -16.82 18.54
CA ALA A 181 10.18 -15.78 19.07
C ALA A 181 8.81 -16.34 19.51
N ARG A 182 8.41 -16.02 20.75
CA ARG A 182 7.17 -16.51 21.37
C ARG A 182 6.28 -15.38 21.87
N TYR A 183 5.95 -14.46 20.98
CA TYR A 183 4.97 -13.41 21.22
C TYR A 183 4.02 -13.27 20.02
N GLN A 184 2.94 -12.53 20.23
CA GLN A 184 1.93 -12.27 19.21
C GLN A 184 1.87 -10.79 18.83
N VAL A 185 1.50 -10.53 17.60
CA VAL A 185 1.12 -9.20 17.11
C VAL A 185 -0.28 -9.25 16.50
N THR A 186 -0.95 -8.11 16.47
CA THR A 186 -2.22 -7.98 15.76
C THR A 186 -1.99 -7.17 14.49
N ILE A 187 -2.25 -7.78 13.33
CA ILE A 187 -2.20 -7.09 12.03
C ILE A 187 -3.60 -7.17 11.43
N ASN A 188 -4.18 -5.99 11.15
CA ASN A 188 -5.52 -5.88 10.55
C ASN A 188 -6.60 -6.69 11.32
N GLY A 189 -6.48 -6.74 12.66
CA GLY A 189 -7.43 -7.43 13.54
C GLY A 189 -7.25 -8.95 13.67
N LEU A 190 -6.23 -9.53 13.06
CA LEU A 190 -5.85 -10.93 13.21
C LEU A 190 -4.56 -11.06 14.01
N SER A 191 -4.52 -12.01 14.94
CA SER A 191 -3.31 -12.33 15.69
C SER A 191 -2.36 -13.19 14.85
N TYR A 192 -1.07 -12.87 14.89
CA TYR A 192 0.02 -13.64 14.27
C TYR A 192 1.15 -13.83 15.29
N GLY A 193 2.01 -14.84 15.10
CA GLY A 193 3.04 -15.22 16.06
C GLY A 193 2.60 -16.36 16.99
N TYR A 194 3.51 -16.83 17.83
CA TYR A 194 3.36 -18.10 18.57
C TYR A 194 2.04 -18.20 19.33
N GLY A 195 1.33 -19.32 19.12
CA GLY A 195 0.04 -19.60 19.73
C GLY A 195 -1.15 -18.88 19.08
N ALA A 196 -0.96 -18.04 18.06
CA ALA A 196 -2.08 -17.51 17.28
C ALA A 196 -2.80 -18.66 16.56
N GLU A 197 -4.12 -18.55 16.41
CA GLU A 197 -4.92 -19.62 15.82
C GLU A 197 -5.95 -19.08 14.83
N GLY A 198 -6.13 -19.77 13.70
CA GLY A 198 -7.16 -19.51 12.71
C GLY A 198 -6.73 -19.88 11.29
N SER A 199 -7.66 -19.82 10.34
CA SER A 199 -7.38 -20.13 8.94
C SER A 199 -6.36 -19.18 8.30
N HIS A 200 -6.20 -17.97 8.83
CA HIS A 200 -5.16 -17.04 8.41
C HIS A 200 -3.75 -17.51 8.77
N VAL A 201 -3.59 -18.29 9.85
CA VAL A 201 -2.31 -18.92 10.22
C VAL A 201 -1.95 -20.02 9.22
N THR A 202 -2.89 -20.91 8.90
CA THR A 202 -2.69 -21.95 7.88
C THR A 202 -2.27 -21.34 6.55
N ARG A 203 -2.96 -20.27 6.12
CA ARG A 203 -2.64 -19.55 4.88
C ARG A 203 -1.23 -18.95 4.87
N VAL A 204 -0.75 -18.46 6.02
CA VAL A 204 0.65 -18.00 6.14
C VAL A 204 1.59 -19.16 5.93
N GLY A 205 1.37 -20.28 6.62
CA GLY A 205 2.22 -21.45 6.49
C GLY A 205 2.22 -22.06 5.07
N GLU A 206 1.06 -22.15 4.42
CA GLU A 206 0.95 -22.58 3.02
C GLU A 206 1.72 -21.66 2.08
N ALA A 207 1.63 -20.34 2.29
CA ALA A 207 2.36 -19.36 1.49
C ALA A 207 3.88 -19.44 1.72
N LEU A 208 4.32 -19.74 2.95
CA LEU A 208 5.73 -19.98 3.25
C LEU A 208 6.24 -21.20 2.48
N VAL A 209 5.52 -22.33 2.54
CA VAL A 209 5.85 -23.54 1.77
C VAL A 209 5.89 -23.25 0.27
N ALA A 210 4.89 -22.55 -0.27
CA ALA A 210 4.83 -22.17 -1.68
C ALA A 210 6.00 -21.30 -2.14
N LYS A 211 6.61 -20.52 -1.22
CA LYS A 211 7.81 -19.73 -1.46
C LYS A 211 9.12 -20.44 -1.11
N GLY A 212 9.09 -21.74 -0.82
CA GLY A 212 10.27 -22.53 -0.50
C GLY A 212 10.79 -22.32 0.92
N HIS A 213 9.96 -21.85 1.85
CA HIS A 213 10.29 -21.63 3.25
C HIS A 213 9.49 -22.57 4.16
N GLY A 214 9.56 -23.89 3.91
CA GLY A 214 8.78 -24.90 4.63
C GLY A 214 9.58 -25.84 5.53
N ASP A 215 10.91 -25.75 5.52
CA ASP A 215 11.82 -26.79 6.03
C ASP A 215 11.62 -27.18 7.49
N ALA A 216 11.09 -26.28 8.32
CA ALA A 216 10.81 -26.57 9.73
C ALA A 216 9.49 -27.34 9.97
N TYR A 217 8.66 -27.58 8.93
CA TYR A 217 7.43 -28.34 9.06
C TYR A 217 7.68 -29.84 8.89
N GLU A 218 7.31 -30.64 9.89
CA GLU A 218 7.37 -32.11 9.80
C GLU A 218 6.14 -32.71 9.08
N VAL A 219 4.96 -32.15 9.34
CA VAL A 219 3.66 -32.64 8.81
C VAL A 219 3.00 -31.62 7.87
N GLY A 220 3.47 -30.37 7.89
CA GLY A 220 2.90 -29.23 7.15
C GLY A 220 2.28 -28.17 8.08
N PRO A 221 1.89 -27.00 7.53
CA PRO A 221 1.33 -25.90 8.30
C PRO A 221 -0.07 -26.22 8.84
N GLY A 222 -0.34 -25.81 10.08
CA GLY A 222 -1.62 -26.02 10.76
C GLY A 222 -2.38 -24.71 11.05
N PRO A 223 -3.56 -24.78 11.67
CA PRO A 223 -4.32 -23.59 12.07
C PRO A 223 -3.74 -22.89 13.29
N LYS A 224 -2.79 -23.50 14.00
CA LYS A 224 -2.17 -22.94 15.21
C LYS A 224 -0.69 -22.69 14.98
N TRP A 225 -0.27 -21.46 15.25
CA TRP A 225 1.09 -20.99 15.04
C TRP A 225 2.03 -21.65 16.05
N SER A 226 3.03 -22.34 15.52
CA SER A 226 4.02 -23.14 16.25
C SER A 226 5.43 -22.56 16.12
N ASP A 227 6.40 -23.19 16.78
CA ASP A 227 7.81 -22.84 16.59
C ASP A 227 8.28 -23.08 15.14
N ALA A 228 7.65 -24.02 14.42
CA ALA A 228 7.96 -24.27 13.00
C ALA A 228 7.55 -23.08 12.12
N ASP A 229 6.36 -22.52 12.36
CA ASP A 229 5.89 -21.32 11.67
C ASP A 229 6.84 -20.15 11.93
N THR A 230 7.24 -19.91 13.18
CA THR A 230 8.20 -18.84 13.51
C THR A 230 9.56 -19.05 12.83
N LYS A 231 10.11 -20.27 12.82
CA LYS A 231 11.39 -20.57 12.15
C LYS A 231 11.32 -20.34 10.62
N ASN A 232 10.27 -20.86 9.99
CA ASN A 232 10.03 -20.73 8.56
C ASN A 232 9.78 -19.27 8.17
N TYR A 233 8.99 -18.54 8.96
CA TYR A 233 8.73 -17.13 8.74
C TYR A 233 9.98 -16.27 8.95
N ALA A 234 10.84 -16.61 9.93
CA ALA A 234 12.13 -15.95 10.13
C ALA A 234 13.06 -16.16 8.94
N ALA A 235 13.12 -17.39 8.40
CA ALA A 235 13.88 -17.70 7.18
C ALA A 235 13.37 -16.90 5.98
N TYR A 236 12.04 -16.78 5.84
CA TYR A 236 11.42 -15.95 4.82
C TYR A 236 11.71 -14.45 5.00
N GLN A 237 11.64 -13.94 6.23
CA GLN A 237 12.04 -12.56 6.53
C GLN A 237 13.50 -12.31 6.13
N ARG A 238 14.42 -13.22 6.45
CA ARG A 238 15.82 -13.11 6.03
C ARG A 238 15.97 -13.18 4.51
N SER A 239 15.18 -13.99 3.81
CA SER A 239 15.23 -14.03 2.33
C SER A 239 14.75 -12.73 1.67
N LEU A 240 13.89 -11.97 2.36
CA LEU A 240 13.51 -10.61 1.96
C LEU A 240 14.53 -9.54 2.38
N GLY A 241 15.56 -9.90 3.15
CA GLY A 241 16.58 -8.98 3.65
C GLY A 241 16.27 -8.32 4.99
N PHE A 242 15.29 -8.82 5.75
CA PHE A 242 15.11 -8.41 7.14
C PHE A 242 16.20 -9.04 8.04
N SER A 243 16.52 -8.38 9.15
CA SER A 243 17.53 -8.82 10.12
C SER A 243 17.16 -8.39 11.54
N GLY A 244 17.80 -9.02 12.55
CA GLY A 244 17.52 -8.72 13.95
C GLY A 244 16.06 -8.99 14.32
N ASP A 245 15.46 -8.08 15.06
CA ASP A 245 14.06 -8.17 15.52
C ASP A 245 13.06 -8.17 14.36
N ASP A 246 13.41 -7.60 13.19
CA ASP A 246 12.52 -7.62 12.01
C ASP A 246 12.51 -8.99 11.29
N ALA A 247 13.40 -9.91 11.68
CA ALA A 247 13.54 -11.27 11.14
C ALA A 247 13.56 -12.33 12.24
N ASP A 248 12.79 -12.08 13.29
CA ASP A 248 12.65 -12.95 14.45
C ASP A 248 11.59 -14.06 14.27
N GLY A 249 10.85 -14.03 13.16
CA GLY A 249 9.82 -14.99 12.80
C GLY A 249 8.40 -14.60 13.17
N VAL A 250 8.19 -13.41 13.74
CA VAL A 250 6.84 -12.87 13.94
C VAL A 250 6.49 -11.95 12.75
N PRO A 251 5.30 -12.11 12.13
CA PRO A 251 4.91 -11.28 11.00
C PRO A 251 4.89 -9.78 11.30
N GLY A 252 5.46 -8.97 10.41
CA GLY A 252 5.20 -7.54 10.31
C GLY A 252 4.36 -7.25 9.08
N GLU A 253 3.71 -6.08 9.01
CA GLU A 253 2.84 -5.74 7.87
C GLU A 253 3.55 -5.85 6.51
N SER A 254 4.78 -5.35 6.40
CA SER A 254 5.55 -5.38 5.16
C SER A 254 5.95 -6.79 4.75
N SER A 255 6.43 -7.63 5.68
CA SER A 255 6.80 -9.01 5.38
C SER A 255 5.56 -9.86 5.07
N LEU A 256 4.46 -9.64 5.78
CA LEU A 256 3.20 -10.38 5.61
C LEU A 256 2.51 -10.03 4.28
N ARG A 257 2.49 -8.74 3.92
CA ARG A 257 2.02 -8.30 2.60
C ARG A 257 2.89 -8.85 1.49
N SER A 258 4.21 -8.87 1.69
CA SER A 258 5.12 -9.48 0.71
C SER A 258 4.83 -10.98 0.54
N LEU A 259 4.46 -11.68 1.63
CA LEU A 259 4.15 -13.12 1.60
C LEU A 259 2.84 -13.40 0.89
N LEU A 260 1.78 -12.67 1.25
CA LEU A 260 0.41 -12.96 0.86
C LEU A 260 -0.14 -12.08 -0.27
N GLY A 261 0.63 -11.11 -0.75
CA GLY A 261 0.22 -10.07 -1.70
C GLY A 261 -0.68 -8.98 -1.08
N THR A 262 -1.50 -9.34 -0.08
CA THR A 262 -2.40 -8.44 0.64
C THR A 262 -2.42 -8.78 2.13
N LEU A 263 -2.70 -7.80 3.00
CA LEU A 263 -2.87 -8.06 4.43
C LEU A 263 -4.24 -8.69 4.73
N PRO A 264 -4.30 -9.92 5.27
CA PRO A 264 -5.56 -10.51 5.70
C PRO A 264 -6.11 -9.71 6.87
N GLY A 265 -7.41 -9.45 6.89
CA GLY A 265 -8.08 -8.77 8.00
C GLY A 265 -9.04 -9.70 8.73
N LYS A 266 -9.39 -9.35 9.98
CA LYS A 266 -10.47 -10.02 10.69
C LYS A 266 -11.70 -9.86 9.83
N THR A 267 -12.20 -10.95 9.26
CA THR A 267 -13.58 -10.98 8.83
C THR A 267 -14.41 -10.75 10.09
N THR A 268 -14.77 -9.49 10.34
CA THR A 268 -16.10 -9.22 10.89
C THR A 268 -17.04 -10.07 10.06
N THR A 269 -17.92 -10.83 10.70
CA THR A 269 -18.97 -11.60 10.06
C THR A 269 -19.48 -10.81 8.86
N ALA A 270 -19.04 -11.22 7.68
CA ALA A 270 -19.24 -10.43 6.49
C ALA A 270 -20.74 -10.49 6.25
N LYS A 271 -21.44 -9.38 6.46
CA LYS A 271 -22.70 -9.17 5.76
C LYS A 271 -22.36 -9.42 4.28
N PRO A 272 -23.00 -10.38 3.61
CA PRO A 272 -22.51 -10.94 2.36
C PRO A 272 -22.23 -9.80 1.38
N LYS A 273 -21.02 -9.79 0.81
CA LYS A 273 -20.57 -8.83 -0.20
C LYS A 273 -21.66 -8.74 -1.28
N PRO A 274 -22.16 -7.55 -1.66
CA PRO A 274 -23.09 -7.48 -2.78
C PRO A 274 -22.38 -8.06 -4.00
N LYS A 275 -23.01 -9.06 -4.63
CA LYS A 275 -22.54 -9.65 -5.89
C LYS A 275 -22.16 -8.51 -6.86
N PRO A 276 -21.14 -8.67 -7.72
CA PRO A 276 -20.93 -7.73 -8.81
C PRO A 276 -22.28 -7.52 -9.51
N LYS A 277 -22.70 -6.25 -9.70
CA LYS A 277 -23.98 -5.95 -10.34
C LYS A 277 -24.06 -6.81 -11.60
N PRO A 278 -25.10 -7.66 -11.76
CA PRO A 278 -25.26 -8.44 -12.99
C PRO A 278 -25.14 -7.47 -14.16
N LYS A 279 -24.39 -7.83 -15.21
CA LYS A 279 -24.49 -7.08 -16.48
C LYS A 279 -25.98 -6.95 -16.79
N PRO A 280 -26.49 -5.74 -17.11
CA PRO A 280 -27.90 -5.57 -17.44
C PRO A 280 -28.28 -6.62 -18.48
N PRO A 281 -29.40 -7.35 -18.31
CA PRO A 281 -29.77 -8.39 -19.26
C PRO A 281 -29.82 -7.80 -20.67
N ALA A 282 -29.31 -8.55 -21.66
CA ALA A 282 -29.38 -8.13 -23.05
C ALA A 282 -30.84 -7.84 -23.45
N PHE A 283 -31.04 -6.85 -24.32
CA PHE A 283 -32.38 -6.54 -24.80
C PHE A 283 -32.97 -7.76 -25.53
N PRO A 284 -34.12 -8.29 -25.11
CA PRO A 284 -34.66 -9.56 -25.61
C PRO A 284 -35.28 -9.47 -27.01
N GLY A 285 -35.14 -8.31 -27.68
CA GLY A 285 -35.74 -8.04 -28.98
C GLY A 285 -37.16 -7.45 -28.87
N ARG A 286 -37.54 -6.67 -29.88
CA ARG A 286 -38.84 -5.96 -29.90
C ARG A 286 -40.03 -6.94 -29.90
N SER A 287 -39.85 -8.13 -30.48
CA SER A 287 -40.87 -9.18 -30.57
C SER A 287 -41.29 -9.76 -29.21
N ALA A 288 -40.51 -9.52 -28.14
CA ALA A 288 -40.86 -9.89 -26.77
C ALA A 288 -41.98 -9.01 -26.18
N PHE A 289 -42.29 -7.87 -26.79
CA PHE A 289 -43.21 -6.86 -26.26
C PHE A 289 -44.32 -6.55 -27.25
N GLY A 290 -45.48 -6.18 -26.73
CA GLY A 290 -46.66 -5.79 -27.52
C GLY A 290 -47.86 -6.70 -27.33
N PRO A 291 -48.99 -6.38 -28.00
CA PRO A 291 -50.26 -7.08 -27.82
C PRO A 291 -50.12 -8.61 -27.93
N GLY A 292 -50.72 -9.33 -26.98
CA GLY A 292 -50.71 -10.80 -26.94
C GLY A 292 -49.40 -11.44 -26.44
N LYS A 293 -48.36 -10.66 -26.13
CA LYS A 293 -47.11 -11.23 -25.59
C LYS A 293 -47.25 -11.54 -24.10
N ARG A 294 -46.83 -12.75 -23.73
CA ARG A 294 -46.74 -13.19 -22.34
C ARG A 294 -45.40 -13.87 -22.07
N ASN A 295 -44.51 -13.22 -21.30
CA ASN A 295 -43.19 -13.76 -20.98
C ASN A 295 -42.55 -13.00 -19.80
N ALA A 296 -41.46 -13.54 -19.25
CA ALA A 296 -40.76 -12.97 -18.10
C ALA A 296 -40.14 -11.59 -18.37
N ASN A 297 -39.86 -11.23 -19.63
CA ASN A 297 -39.30 -9.93 -19.97
C ASN A 297 -40.34 -8.81 -19.86
N VAL A 298 -41.63 -9.11 -20.10
CA VAL A 298 -42.73 -8.17 -19.84
C VAL A 298 -42.82 -7.85 -18.35
N THR A 299 -42.81 -8.87 -17.48
CA THR A 299 -42.81 -8.66 -16.02
C THR A 299 -41.62 -7.79 -15.60
N ARG A 300 -40.41 -8.14 -16.06
CA ARG A 300 -39.17 -7.42 -15.73
C ARG A 300 -39.20 -5.96 -16.17
N LEU A 301 -39.72 -5.69 -17.37
CA LEU A 301 -39.87 -4.32 -17.86
C LEU A 301 -40.84 -3.52 -16.96
N GLY A 302 -41.97 -4.13 -16.61
CA GLY A 302 -42.98 -3.50 -15.77
C GLY A 302 -42.46 -3.20 -14.36
N GLU A 303 -41.73 -4.13 -13.74
CA GLU A 303 -41.05 -3.93 -12.46
C GLU A 303 -40.03 -2.78 -12.53
N ALA A 304 -39.22 -2.72 -13.59
CA ALA A 304 -38.24 -1.66 -13.79
C ALA A 304 -38.91 -0.28 -13.96
N LEU A 305 -40.05 -0.21 -14.64
CA LEU A 305 -40.84 1.01 -14.80
C LEU A 305 -41.41 1.49 -13.46
N VAL A 306 -41.97 0.57 -12.67
CA VAL A 306 -42.46 0.89 -11.31
C VAL A 306 -41.32 1.41 -10.45
N ALA A 307 -40.17 0.73 -10.44
CA ALA A 307 -39.00 1.12 -9.66
C ALA A 307 -38.46 2.52 -10.04
N LYS A 308 -38.60 2.94 -11.30
CA LYS A 308 -38.21 4.28 -11.78
C LYS A 308 -39.33 5.33 -11.67
N GLY A 309 -40.41 5.03 -10.95
CA GLY A 309 -41.48 5.99 -10.66
C GLY A 309 -42.60 6.06 -11.71
N TYR A 310 -42.62 5.15 -12.68
CA TYR A 310 -43.66 5.07 -13.72
C TYR A 310 -44.76 4.07 -13.35
N GLY A 311 -44.91 3.75 -12.07
CA GLY A 311 -45.86 2.75 -11.57
C GLY A 311 -47.34 3.16 -11.67
N ARG A 312 -47.64 4.45 -11.83
CA ARG A 312 -49.01 5.00 -11.82
C ARG A 312 -49.97 4.40 -12.85
N PHE A 313 -49.45 3.70 -13.87
CA PHE A 313 -50.26 3.05 -14.90
C PHE A 313 -50.73 1.64 -14.52
N TYR A 314 -50.14 1.03 -13.48
CA TYR A 314 -50.49 -0.30 -13.00
C TYR A 314 -51.47 -0.19 -11.83
N LYS A 315 -52.64 -0.84 -11.94
CA LYS A 315 -53.64 -0.89 -10.86
C LYS A 315 -53.32 -1.95 -9.81
N VAL A 316 -52.84 -3.12 -10.26
CA VAL A 316 -52.53 -4.28 -9.41
C VAL A 316 -51.02 -4.51 -9.33
N GLY A 317 -50.29 -4.09 -10.37
CA GLY A 317 -48.85 -4.29 -10.50
C GLY A 317 -48.49 -4.83 -11.89
N PRO A 318 -47.19 -4.88 -12.23
CA PRO A 318 -46.72 -5.47 -13.46
C PRO A 318 -46.87 -6.99 -13.43
N GLY A 319 -47.14 -7.59 -14.59
CA GLY A 319 -47.34 -9.03 -14.74
C GLY A 319 -46.75 -9.55 -16.04
N PRO A 320 -46.79 -10.88 -16.27
CA PRO A 320 -46.14 -11.49 -17.43
C PRO A 320 -46.84 -11.19 -18.76
N SER A 321 -48.09 -10.72 -18.73
CA SER A 321 -48.89 -10.44 -19.94
C SER A 321 -48.82 -8.96 -20.28
N TRP A 322 -48.41 -8.63 -21.49
CA TRP A 322 -48.32 -7.24 -21.96
C TRP A 322 -49.70 -6.60 -22.01
N SER A 323 -49.79 -5.38 -21.49
CA SER A 323 -51.03 -4.62 -21.39
C SER A 323 -50.85 -3.16 -21.85
N ASN A 324 -51.98 -2.43 -21.91
CA ASN A 324 -51.94 -0.99 -22.15
C ASN A 324 -51.24 -0.22 -21.00
N ALA A 325 -51.21 -0.78 -19.78
CA ALA A 325 -50.47 -0.19 -18.68
C ALA A 325 -48.96 -0.16 -18.97
N ASP A 326 -48.41 -1.27 -19.46
CA ASP A 326 -47.00 -1.36 -19.86
C ASP A 326 -46.67 -0.36 -20.96
N ARG A 327 -47.50 -0.32 -22.01
CA ARG A 327 -47.31 0.61 -23.14
C ARG A 327 -47.34 2.08 -22.70
N ASN A 328 -48.28 2.45 -21.82
CA ASN A 328 -48.41 3.82 -21.32
C ASN A 328 -47.26 4.19 -20.38
N ALA A 329 -46.81 3.26 -19.54
CA ALA A 329 -45.66 3.45 -18.67
C ALA A 329 -44.36 3.63 -19.46
N VAL A 330 -44.12 2.79 -20.47
CA VAL A 330 -42.97 2.93 -21.39
C VAL A 330 -43.03 4.28 -22.12
N ARG A 331 -44.18 4.65 -22.67
CA ARG A 331 -44.35 5.93 -23.38
C ARG A 331 -44.06 7.13 -22.47
N ALA A 332 -44.53 7.10 -21.23
CA ALA A 332 -44.27 8.15 -20.26
C ALA A 332 -42.78 8.24 -19.91
N PHE A 333 -42.11 7.10 -19.74
CA PHE A 333 -40.67 7.04 -19.54
C PHE A 333 -39.89 7.61 -20.73
N GLN A 334 -40.21 7.19 -21.96
CA GLN A 334 -39.57 7.67 -23.18
C GLN A 334 -39.69 9.19 -23.33
N ARG A 335 -40.89 9.74 -23.11
CA ARG A 335 -41.11 11.20 -23.13
C ARG A 335 -40.31 11.93 -22.06
N ALA A 336 -40.16 11.35 -20.87
CA ALA A 336 -39.33 11.93 -19.81
C ALA A 336 -37.83 11.91 -20.15
N GLN A 337 -37.40 11.08 -21.11
CA GLN A 337 -36.04 11.15 -21.66
C GLN A 337 -35.88 12.25 -22.75
N GLY A 338 -36.95 13.00 -23.04
CA GLY A 338 -36.98 14.00 -24.11
C GLY A 338 -37.30 13.42 -25.49
N TRP A 339 -37.66 12.12 -25.59
CA TRP A 339 -37.96 11.49 -26.88
C TRP A 339 -39.35 11.88 -27.39
N THR A 340 -39.48 12.01 -28.70
CA THR A 340 -40.72 12.44 -29.38
C THR A 340 -41.02 11.55 -30.59
N GLY A 341 -42.21 11.70 -31.18
CA GLY A 341 -42.59 10.94 -32.37
C GLY A 341 -42.53 9.42 -32.17
N SER A 342 -41.91 8.71 -33.13
CA SER A 342 -41.74 7.26 -33.11
C SER A 342 -40.85 6.75 -31.97
N ASP A 343 -39.98 7.61 -31.42
CA ASP A 343 -39.06 7.22 -30.36
C ASP A 343 -39.74 7.17 -28.98
N ALA A 344 -40.95 7.74 -28.87
CA ALA A 344 -41.83 7.68 -27.70
C ALA A 344 -43.16 6.97 -28.00
N ASP A 345 -43.10 5.90 -28.77
CA ASP A 345 -44.28 5.14 -29.21
C ASP A 345 -44.88 4.19 -28.15
N GLY A 346 -44.20 4.02 -27.01
CA GLY A 346 -44.60 3.12 -25.93
C GLY A 346 -44.13 1.68 -26.07
N TYR A 347 -43.25 1.38 -27.02
CA TYR A 347 -42.63 0.07 -27.17
C TYR A 347 -41.14 0.15 -26.85
N PRO A 348 -40.61 -0.75 -26.00
CA PRO A 348 -39.21 -0.70 -25.60
C PRO A 348 -38.30 -1.10 -26.76
N GLY A 349 -37.27 -0.29 -27.02
CA GLY A 349 -36.11 -0.64 -27.85
C GLY A 349 -34.87 -0.92 -26.99
N PRO A 350 -33.71 -1.20 -27.61
CA PRO A 350 -32.46 -1.44 -26.88
C PRO A 350 -32.07 -0.31 -25.92
N GLU A 351 -32.27 0.94 -26.32
CA GLU A 351 -32.00 2.12 -25.49
C GLU A 351 -32.97 2.21 -24.30
N THR A 352 -34.27 2.03 -24.55
CA THR A 352 -35.30 2.01 -23.50
C THR A 352 -34.98 0.95 -22.46
N TRP A 353 -34.62 -0.26 -22.91
CA TRP A 353 -34.27 -1.39 -22.07
C TRP A 353 -33.00 -1.14 -21.27
N ARG A 354 -31.95 -0.58 -21.90
CA ARG A 354 -30.71 -0.24 -21.20
C ARG A 354 -30.94 0.78 -20.10
N ARG A 355 -31.75 1.81 -20.33
CA ARG A 355 -32.01 2.84 -19.33
C ARG A 355 -32.97 2.40 -18.22
N LEU A 356 -33.82 1.40 -18.47
CA LEU A 356 -34.77 0.88 -17.48
C LEU A 356 -34.22 -0.29 -16.66
N VAL A 357 -33.52 -1.22 -17.29
CA VAL A 357 -33.18 -2.53 -16.72
C VAL A 357 -31.69 -2.62 -16.30
N ALA A 358 -30.88 -1.59 -16.58
CA ALA A 358 -29.57 -1.37 -15.95
C ALA A 358 -29.71 -0.57 -14.65
#